data_AF-A0A1G3PHA6-F1
#
_entry.id   AF-A0A1G3PHA6-F1
#
_cell.length_a   1.000
_cell.length_b   1.000
_cell.length_c   1.000
_cell.angle_alpha   90.00
_cell.angle_beta   90.00
_cell.angle_gamma   90.00
#
_symmetry.space_group_name_H-M   'P 1'
#
loop_
_entity.id
_entity.type
_entity.pdbx_description
1 polymer ?
#
loop_
_entity_poly.entity_id
_entity_poly.type
_entity_poly.pdbx_seq_one_letter_code
_entity_poly.pdbx_strand_id
1 'polypeptide(L)'
;MKRNWFSIVAGVVMMGVLASCGAVNIDKAIAENKALLEKCIVAAKDAKVKMESAAAAADVATILNNVTDEIKGYISQGKDISVKYGLNQDQEDKILDALGDKVEEFSNAGRELGETVGAAMVKFQDDAAGLELINGAVENFKTIGE
;
A
#
# COMPACT_ATOMS: atom_id res chain seq x y z
N MET A 1 17.89 -4.18 -2.03
CA MET A 1 16.73 -4.36 -1.12
C MET A 1 15.49 -4.61 -1.97
N LYS A 2 14.97 -5.85 -2.01
CA LYS A 2 13.78 -6.25 -2.80
C LYS A 2 12.62 -6.77 -1.92
N ARG A 3 12.67 -6.52 -0.62
CA ARG A 3 11.63 -6.88 0.36
C ARG A 3 10.94 -5.58 0.74
N ASN A 4 9.69 -5.38 0.33
CA ASN A 4 8.69 -4.57 1.04
C ASN A 4 7.35 -4.51 0.30
N TRP A 5 7.34 -4.55 -1.04
CA TRP A 5 6.07 -4.47 -1.81
C TRP A 5 5.22 -5.74 -1.72
N PHE A 6 5.85 -6.92 -1.77
CA PHE A 6 5.14 -8.20 -1.64
C PHE A 6 4.47 -8.40 -0.27
N SER A 7 5.07 -7.90 0.81
CA SER A 7 4.50 -7.99 2.16
C SER A 7 3.31 -7.05 2.37
N ILE A 8 3.30 -5.89 1.69
CA ILE A 8 2.17 -4.95 1.69
C ILE A 8 0.98 -5.54 0.94
N VAL A 9 1.22 -6.13 -0.23
CA VAL A 9 0.20 -6.85 -1.01
C VAL A 9 -0.36 -8.04 -0.24
N ALA A 10 0.53 -8.85 0.34
CA ALA A 10 0.16 -9.96 1.21
C ALA A 10 -0.68 -9.52 2.41
N GLY A 11 -0.37 -8.36 3.00
CA GLY A 11 -1.11 -7.80 4.13
C GLY A 11 -2.55 -7.39 3.81
N VAL A 12 -2.86 -7.08 2.55
CA VAL A 12 -4.24 -6.78 2.11
C VAL A 12 -5.10 -8.04 2.10
N VAL A 13 -4.53 -9.23 1.86
CA VAL A 13 -5.32 -10.45 1.64
C VAL A 13 -5.14 -11.50 2.75
N MET A 14 -4.02 -11.52 3.48
CA MET A 14 -3.71 -12.58 4.45
C MET A 14 -3.97 -12.17 5.90
N MET A 15 -4.98 -12.79 6.52
CA MET A 15 -5.07 -13.23 7.94
C MET A 15 -6.55 -13.40 8.34
N GLY A 16 -7.09 -14.61 8.14
CA GLY A 16 -8.49 -14.90 8.46
C GLY A 16 -8.81 -16.33 8.93
N VAL A 17 -8.01 -16.97 9.79
CA VAL A 17 -8.36 -18.33 10.29
C VAL A 17 -9.46 -18.28 11.36
N LEU A 18 -10.72 -18.15 10.95
CA LEU A 18 -11.90 -18.53 11.75
C LEU A 18 -12.91 -19.27 10.86
N ALA A 19 -13.00 -20.58 11.10
CA ALA A 19 -13.91 -21.48 10.39
C ALA A 19 -15.37 -21.10 10.63
N SER A 20 -16.06 -20.62 9.59
CA SER A 20 -17.51 -20.45 9.59
C SER A 20 -18.15 -21.37 8.54
N CYS A 21 -19.14 -22.16 8.94
CA CYS A 21 -19.82 -23.18 8.10
C CYS A 21 -20.85 -22.60 7.10
N GLY A 22 -20.67 -21.35 6.66
CA GLY A 22 -21.45 -20.74 5.58
C GLY A 22 -20.73 -20.89 4.24
N ALA A 23 -21.47 -21.00 3.13
CA ALA A 23 -20.86 -20.95 1.80
C ALA A 23 -20.13 -19.60 1.64
N VAL A 24 -18.80 -19.63 1.68
CA VAL A 24 -17.95 -18.45 1.54
C VAL A 24 -18.20 -17.81 0.17
N ASN A 25 -18.59 -16.54 0.16
CA ASN A 25 -18.81 -15.80 -1.08
C ASN A 25 -17.50 -15.17 -1.56
N ILE A 26 -16.67 -16.00 -2.18
CA ILE A 26 -15.34 -15.62 -2.68
C ILE A 26 -15.44 -14.48 -3.70
N ASP A 27 -16.44 -14.48 -4.59
CA ASP A 27 -16.61 -13.43 -5.61
C ASP A 27 -16.80 -12.04 -4.99
N LYS A 28 -17.56 -11.95 -3.88
CA LYS A 28 -17.69 -10.68 -3.14
C LYS A 28 -16.38 -10.28 -2.47
N ALA A 29 -15.66 -11.22 -1.87
CA ALA A 29 -14.35 -10.94 -1.28
C ALA A 29 -13.33 -10.46 -2.32
N ILE A 30 -13.34 -11.03 -3.54
CA ILE A 30 -12.54 -10.56 -4.68
C ILE A 30 -12.92 -9.12 -5.04
N ALA A 31 -14.22 -8.83 -5.20
CA ALA A 31 -14.69 -7.51 -5.58
C ALA A 31 -14.32 -6.42 -4.54
N GLU A 32 -14.48 -6.73 -3.25
CA GLU A 32 -14.13 -5.79 -2.17
C GLU A 32 -12.60 -5.57 -2.09
N ASN A 33 -11.78 -6.63 -2.17
CA ASN A 33 -10.32 -6.49 -2.21
C ASN A 33 -9.84 -5.76 -3.47
N LYS A 34 -10.47 -5.97 -4.63
CA LYS A 34 -10.19 -5.23 -5.85
C LYS A 34 -10.38 -3.74 -5.67
N ALA A 35 -11.51 -3.35 -5.08
CA ALA A 35 -11.81 -1.95 -4.82
C ALA A 35 -10.80 -1.31 -3.84
N LEU A 36 -10.33 -2.06 -2.84
CA LEU A 36 -9.26 -1.59 -1.95
C LEU A 36 -7.93 -1.41 -2.68
N LEU A 37 -7.50 -2.40 -3.48
CA LEU A 37 -6.28 -2.27 -4.28
C LEU A 37 -6.36 -1.08 -5.25
N GLU A 38 -7.51 -0.83 -5.87
CA GLU A 38 -7.72 0.34 -6.72
C GLU A 38 -7.54 1.65 -5.95
N LYS A 39 -8.04 1.74 -4.71
CA LYS A 39 -7.80 2.91 -3.84
C LYS A 39 -6.32 3.06 -3.47
N CYS A 40 -5.62 1.97 -3.15
CA CYS A 40 -4.18 2.00 -2.89
C CYS A 40 -3.39 2.50 -4.10
N ILE A 41 -3.73 2.03 -5.31
CA ILE A 41 -3.12 2.46 -6.56
C ILE A 41 -3.33 3.95 -6.79
N VAL A 42 -4.56 4.43 -6.63
CA VAL A 42 -4.90 5.85 -6.81
C VAL A 42 -4.15 6.70 -5.78
N ALA A 43 -4.15 6.31 -4.50
CA ALA A 43 -3.43 7.03 -3.45
C ALA A 43 -1.93 7.15 -3.75
N ALA A 44 -1.29 6.05 -4.19
CA ALA A 44 0.12 6.06 -4.58
C ALA A 44 0.41 6.97 -5.79
N LYS A 45 -0.43 6.91 -6.83
CA LYS A 45 -0.30 7.76 -8.03
C LYS A 45 -0.55 9.24 -7.71
N ASP A 46 -1.53 9.55 -6.86
CA ASP A 46 -1.83 10.92 -6.44
C ASP A 46 -0.70 11.49 -5.58
N ALA A 47 -0.14 10.69 -4.66
CA ALA A 47 1.02 11.07 -3.85
C ALA A 47 2.22 11.39 -4.73
N LYS A 48 2.49 10.56 -5.75
CA LYS A 48 3.54 10.80 -6.75
C LYS A 48 3.38 12.18 -7.41
N VAL A 49 2.20 12.47 -7.98
CA VAL A 49 1.92 13.75 -8.66
C VAL A 49 2.10 14.95 -7.72
N LYS A 50 1.65 14.83 -6.47
CA LYS A 50 1.82 15.88 -5.46
C LYS A 50 3.29 16.09 -5.09
N MET A 51 4.08 15.03 -4.96
CA MET A 51 5.51 15.14 -4.65
C MET A 51 6.32 15.76 -5.80
N GLU A 52 5.98 15.46 -7.05
CA GLU A 52 6.65 16.06 -8.23
C GLU A 52 6.48 17.58 -8.26
N SER A 53 5.35 18.09 -7.76
CA SER A 53 5.06 19.52 -7.67
C SER A 53 5.45 20.17 -6.34
N ALA A 54 5.96 19.41 -5.36
CA ALA A 54 6.32 19.92 -4.04
C ALA A 54 7.44 20.97 -4.13
N ALA A 55 7.24 22.11 -3.47
CA ALA A 55 8.20 23.21 -3.43
C ALA A 55 9.17 23.10 -2.25
N ALA A 56 8.77 22.43 -1.17
CA ALA A 56 9.59 22.20 0.01
C ALA A 56 9.70 20.71 0.37
N ALA A 57 10.80 20.33 1.03
CA ALA A 57 11.02 18.98 1.52
C ALA A 57 9.95 18.55 2.55
N ALA A 58 9.49 19.50 3.38
CA ALA A 58 8.42 19.26 4.35
C ALA A 58 7.08 18.85 3.69
N ASP A 59 6.79 19.36 2.49
CA ASP A 59 5.61 18.96 1.72
C ASP A 59 5.73 17.50 1.28
N VAL A 60 6.91 17.10 0.79
CA VAL A 60 7.19 15.70 0.39
C VAL A 60 7.00 14.75 1.57
N ALA A 61 7.57 15.09 2.73
CA ALA A 61 7.43 14.28 3.94
C ALA A 61 5.97 14.17 4.38
N THR A 62 5.21 15.26 4.33
CA THR A 62 3.78 15.28 4.66
C THR A 62 2.97 14.42 3.71
N ILE A 63 3.20 14.54 2.40
CA ILE A 63 2.53 13.72 1.38
C ILE A 63 2.84 12.24 1.59
N LEU A 64 4.11 11.90 1.87
CA LEU A 64 4.53 10.51 2.09
C LEU A 64 3.89 9.90 3.35
N ASN A 65 3.79 10.66 4.43
CA ASN A 65 3.10 10.20 5.64
C ASN A 65 1.60 10.02 5.42
N ASN A 66 0.94 10.96 4.73
CA ASN A 66 -0.49 10.84 4.44
C ASN A 66 -0.80 9.60 3.60
N VAL A 67 -0.03 9.36 2.52
CA VAL A 67 -0.23 8.15 1.70
C VAL A 67 0.12 6.88 2.46
N THR A 68 1.08 6.93 3.39
CA THR A 68 1.40 5.81 4.29
C THR A 68 0.20 5.43 5.13
N ASP A 69 -0.43 6.41 5.78
CA ASP A 69 -1.57 6.19 6.67
C ASP A 69 -2.81 5.72 5.89
N GLU A 70 -3.05 6.28 4.70
CA GLU A 70 -4.11 5.82 3.80
C GLU A 70 -3.92 4.35 3.40
N ILE A 71 -2.73 3.96 2.96
CA ILE A 71 -2.43 2.57 2.57
C ILE A 71 -2.55 1.63 3.78
N LYS A 72 -2.06 2.01 4.96
CA LYS A 72 -2.26 1.23 6.21
C LYS A 72 -3.75 1.02 6.50
N GLY A 73 -4.57 2.06 6.32
CA GLY A 73 -6.02 1.98 6.47
C GLY A 73 -6.66 0.98 5.51
N TYR A 74 -6.24 0.96 4.24
CA TYR A 74 -6.74 0.00 3.26
C TYR A 74 -6.29 -1.44 3.53
N ILE A 75 -5.06 -1.64 4.02
CA ILE A 75 -4.57 -2.95 4.46
C ILE A 75 -5.41 -3.48 5.62
N SER A 76 -5.71 -2.63 6.60
CA SER A 76 -6.60 -3.02 7.71
C SER A 76 -7.99 -3.43 7.21
N GLN A 77 -8.55 -2.69 6.24
CA GLN A 77 -9.83 -3.05 5.63
C GLN A 77 -9.76 -4.39 4.86
N GLY A 78 -8.63 -4.70 4.22
CA GLY A 78 -8.39 -5.98 3.57
C GLY A 78 -8.43 -7.15 4.55
N LYS A 79 -7.76 -7.01 5.71
CA LYS A 79 -7.85 -7.98 6.81
C LYS A 79 -9.27 -8.16 7.32
N ASP A 80 -10.03 -7.06 7.45
CA ASP A 80 -11.43 -7.12 7.86
C ASP A 80 -12.30 -7.87 6.85
N ILE A 81 -11.99 -7.83 5.54
CA ILE A 81 -12.65 -8.66 4.52
C ILE A 81 -12.35 -10.14 4.78
N SER A 82 -11.10 -10.51 5.03
CA SER A 82 -10.74 -11.91 5.32
C SER A 82 -11.48 -12.45 6.53
N VAL A 83 -11.59 -11.65 7.59
CA VAL A 83 -12.39 -12.00 8.78
C VAL A 83 -13.89 -12.06 8.48
N LYS A 84 -14.44 -11.06 7.78
CA LYS A 84 -15.87 -10.96 7.43
C LYS A 84 -16.36 -12.16 6.62
N TYR A 85 -15.53 -12.68 5.72
CA TYR A 85 -15.88 -13.82 4.87
C TYR A 85 -15.38 -15.17 5.40
N GLY A 86 -14.64 -15.19 6.51
CA GLY A 86 -14.05 -16.41 7.10
C GLY A 86 -13.12 -17.11 6.12
N LEU A 87 -12.28 -16.34 5.42
CA LEU A 87 -11.41 -16.86 4.37
C LEU A 87 -10.29 -17.71 4.96
N ASN A 88 -10.18 -18.95 4.48
CA ASN A 88 -8.98 -19.74 4.74
C ASN A 88 -7.85 -19.38 3.77
N GLN A 89 -6.66 -19.90 4.03
CA GLN A 89 -5.47 -19.62 3.22
C GLN A 89 -5.67 -19.96 1.73
N ASP A 90 -6.27 -21.12 1.39
CA ASP A 90 -6.53 -21.49 -0.01
C ASP A 90 -7.47 -20.52 -0.72
N GLN A 91 -8.38 -19.86 0.01
CA GLN A 91 -9.30 -18.87 -0.53
C GLN A 91 -8.63 -17.49 -0.65
N GLU A 92 -7.80 -17.12 0.31
CA GLU A 92 -6.94 -15.93 0.24
C GLU A 92 -5.99 -16.01 -0.98
N ASP A 93 -5.38 -17.17 -1.22
CA ASP A 93 -4.53 -17.42 -2.39
C ASP A 93 -5.31 -17.28 -3.71
N LYS A 94 -6.53 -17.84 -3.79
CA LYS A 94 -7.40 -17.67 -4.98
C LYS A 94 -7.77 -16.21 -5.22
N ILE A 95 -7.98 -15.44 -4.16
CA ILE A 95 -8.25 -14.00 -4.27
C ILE A 95 -7.02 -13.28 -4.79
N LEU A 96 -5.83 -13.59 -4.26
CA LEU A 96 -4.56 -13.03 -4.76
C LEU A 96 -4.35 -13.34 -6.25
N ASP A 97 -4.57 -14.58 -6.67
CA ASP A 97 -4.47 -15.01 -8.07
C ASP A 97 -5.46 -14.25 -8.95
N ALA A 98 -6.72 -14.11 -8.51
CA ALA A 98 -7.75 -13.37 -9.24
C ALA A 98 -7.46 -11.86 -9.33
N LEU A 99 -6.62 -11.34 -8.44
CA LEU A 99 -6.22 -9.93 -8.38
C LEU A 99 -4.82 -9.68 -8.95
N GLY A 100 -4.18 -10.67 -9.57
CA GLY A 100 -2.79 -10.58 -10.04
C GLY A 100 -2.46 -9.31 -10.82
N ASP A 101 -3.28 -8.94 -11.80
CA ASP A 101 -3.09 -7.70 -12.59
C ASP A 101 -3.12 -6.43 -11.71
N LYS A 102 -3.99 -6.40 -10.70
CA LYS A 102 -4.12 -5.25 -9.78
C LYS A 102 -2.98 -5.20 -8.78
N VAL A 103 -2.50 -6.36 -8.35
CA VAL A 103 -1.30 -6.50 -7.53
C VAL A 103 -0.07 -5.98 -8.29
N GLU A 104 0.05 -6.32 -9.57
CA GLU A 104 1.12 -5.80 -10.43
C GLU A 104 0.99 -4.29 -10.63
N GLU A 105 -0.22 -3.79 -10.90
CA GLU A 105 -0.47 -2.34 -11.03
C GLU A 105 -0.10 -1.58 -9.75
N PHE A 106 -0.47 -2.11 -8.57
CA PHE A 106 -0.10 -1.52 -7.29
C PHE A 106 1.41 -1.57 -7.04
N SER A 107 2.08 -2.67 -7.39
CA SER A 107 3.53 -2.79 -7.29
C SER A 107 4.25 -1.78 -8.21
N ASN A 108 3.71 -1.55 -9.40
CA ASN A 108 4.23 -0.55 -10.33
C ASN A 108 4.04 0.88 -9.80
N ALA A 109 2.83 1.23 -9.34
CA ALA A 109 2.55 2.53 -8.73
C ALA A 109 3.45 2.79 -7.52
N GLY A 110 3.69 1.74 -6.73
CA GLY A 110 4.59 1.76 -5.60
C GLY A 110 6.05 2.01 -5.94
N ARG A 111 6.55 1.33 -6.97
CA ARG A 111 7.90 1.58 -7.50
C ARG A 111 8.05 3.01 -7.99
N GLU A 112 7.10 3.50 -8.78
CA GLU A 112 7.12 4.88 -9.29
C GLU A 112 7.12 5.90 -8.13
N LEU A 113 6.31 5.69 -7.11
CA LEU A 113 6.32 6.53 -5.90
C LEU A 113 7.70 6.51 -5.23
N GLY A 114 8.32 5.33 -5.09
CA GLY A 114 9.66 5.19 -4.52
C GLY A 114 10.75 5.92 -5.33
N GLU A 115 10.66 5.87 -6.66
CA GLU A 115 11.54 6.64 -7.57
C GLU A 115 11.34 8.15 -7.39
N THR A 116 10.09 8.62 -7.27
CA THR A 116 9.78 10.03 -7.01
C THR A 116 10.29 10.51 -5.65
N VAL A 117 10.19 9.70 -4.59
CA VAL A 117 10.80 10.01 -3.30
C VAL A 117 12.33 10.12 -3.43
N GLY A 118 12.96 9.18 -4.13
CA GLY A 118 14.40 9.24 -4.41
C GLY A 118 14.80 10.52 -5.16
N ALA A 119 14.03 10.92 -6.16
CA ALA A 119 14.24 12.16 -6.89
C ALA A 119 14.06 13.40 -6.00
N ALA A 120 13.07 13.39 -5.10
CA ALA A 120 12.85 14.46 -4.12
C ALA A 120 14.03 14.59 -3.15
N MET A 121 14.60 13.47 -2.67
CA MET A 121 15.80 13.50 -1.82
C MET A 121 16.99 14.14 -2.54
N VAL A 122 17.17 13.88 -3.84
CA VAL A 122 18.21 14.54 -4.65
C VAL A 122 17.91 16.03 -4.82
N LYS A 123 16.65 16.39 -5.12
CA LYS A 123 16.22 17.77 -5.31
C LYS A 123 16.48 18.65 -4.06
N PHE A 124 16.26 18.09 -2.87
CA PHE A 124 16.40 18.80 -1.60
C PHE A 124 17.70 18.46 -0.86
N GLN A 125 18.73 17.98 -1.57
CA GLN A 125 19.96 17.48 -0.94
C GLN A 125 20.72 18.52 -0.10
N ASP A 126 20.56 19.81 -0.41
CA ASP A 126 21.21 20.91 0.30
C ASP A 126 20.38 21.42 1.50
N ASP A 127 19.16 20.90 1.70
CA ASP A 127 18.30 21.17 2.85
C ASP A 127 18.38 20.02 3.87
N ALA A 128 19.37 20.06 4.75
CA ALA A 128 19.61 19.00 5.74
C ALA A 128 18.40 18.73 6.66
N ALA A 129 17.70 19.79 7.09
CA ALA A 129 16.52 19.64 7.95
C ALA A 129 15.35 19.04 7.16
N GLY A 130 15.16 19.48 5.91
CA GLY A 130 14.16 18.91 5.00
C GLY A 130 14.41 17.43 4.69
N LEU A 131 15.66 17.04 4.46
CA LEU A 131 16.04 15.64 4.26
C LEU A 131 15.76 14.76 5.47
N GLU A 132 15.96 15.26 6.69
CA GLU A 132 15.63 14.54 7.92
C GLU A 132 14.12 14.22 7.98
N LEU A 133 13.27 15.18 7.60
CA LEU A 133 11.82 14.97 7.51
C LEU A 133 11.45 13.91 6.47
N ILE A 134 12.05 13.97 5.28
CA ILE A 134 11.79 12.99 4.21
C ILE A 134 12.26 11.60 4.66
N ASN A 135 13.44 11.48 5.27
CA ASN A 135 13.94 10.21 5.80
C ASN A 135 13.02 9.64 6.88
N GLY A 136 12.54 10.47 7.81
CA GLY A 136 11.57 10.04 8.82
C GLY A 136 10.28 9.50 8.20
N ALA A 137 9.77 10.17 7.16
CA ALA A 137 8.59 9.70 6.43
C ALA A 137 8.86 8.40 5.63
N VAL A 138 10.06 8.22 5.09
CA VAL A 138 10.50 6.96 4.45
C VAL A 138 10.55 5.81 5.44
N GLU A 139 11.08 6.04 6.65
CA GLU A 139 11.08 5.03 7.71
C GLU A 139 9.65 4.65 8.10
N ASN A 140 8.74 5.62 8.28
CA ASN A 140 7.33 5.33 8.51
C ASN A 140 6.70 4.52 7.35
N PHE A 141 6.98 4.88 6.09
CA PHE A 141 6.48 4.16 4.92
C PHE A 141 6.94 2.69 4.88
N LYS A 142 8.16 2.39 5.36
CA LYS A 142 8.65 1.00 5.42
C LYS A 142 7.83 0.11 6.37
N THR A 143 7.14 0.69 7.35
CA THR A 143 6.33 -0.05 8.34
C THR A 143 4.95 -0.48 7.83
N ILE A 144 4.56 -0.15 6.58
CA ILE A 144 3.22 -0.48 6.03
C ILE A 144 2.94 -2.00 6.03
N GLY A 145 3.98 -2.84 6.04
CA GLY A 145 3.86 -4.30 6.05
C GLY A 145 4.40 -5.01 7.30
N GLU A 146 4.71 -4.27 8.36
CA GLU A 146 5.09 -4.82 9.68
C GLU A 146 3.85 -5.04 10.55
#